data_AF-A0A847WEG7-F1
#
_entry.id   AF-A0A847WEG7-F1
#
_cell.length_a   1.000
_cell.length_b   1.000
_cell.length_c   1.000
_cell.angle_alpha   90.00
_cell.angle_beta   90.00
_cell.angle_gamma   90.00
#
_symmetry.space_group_name_H-M   'P 1'
#
loop_
_entity.id
_entity.type
_entity.pdbx_description
1 polymer ?
#
loop_
_entity_poly.entity_id
_entity_poly.type
_entity_poly.pdbx_seq_one_letter_code
_entity_poly.pdbx_strand_id
1 'polypeptide(L)'
;MKKMIELPVEDFIEEIKAEVIGYEELGEEKAVFWEQQFKRWLQNPTGSYKKIVKQKQGKTYIALKDESELFGFIDQYLVAVDAEEEDKYWAAWFS
;
A
#
# COMPACT_ATOMS: atom_id res chain seq x y z
N MET A 1 -2.81 23.58 -7.88
CA MET A 1 -2.26 22.64 -6.88
C MET A 1 -3.13 21.38 -6.91
N LYS A 2 -2.56 20.21 -7.24
CA LYS A 2 -3.29 18.94 -7.02
C LYS A 2 -3.48 18.78 -5.50
N LYS A 3 -4.70 18.46 -5.07
CA LYS A 3 -5.03 18.33 -3.65
C LYS A 3 -4.57 16.95 -3.18
N MET A 4 -3.53 16.94 -2.36
CA MET A 4 -3.05 15.73 -1.68
C MET A 4 -4.18 15.17 -0.79
N ILE A 5 -4.37 13.86 -0.84
CA ILE A 5 -5.34 13.11 -0.03
C ILE A 5 -4.57 12.51 1.15
N GLU A 6 -5.16 12.56 2.34
CA GLU A 6 -4.61 11.89 3.52
C GLU A 6 -5.65 10.93 4.05
N LEU A 7 -5.35 9.65 3.95
CA LEU A 7 -6.23 8.58 4.44
C LEU A 7 -5.74 8.12 5.81
N PRO A 8 -6.61 7.96 6.81
CA PRO A 8 -6.30 7.13 7.97
C PRO A 8 -5.73 5.78 7.50
N VAL A 9 -4.76 5.24 8.23
CA VAL A 9 -4.12 3.97 7.86
C VAL A 9 -5.13 2.84 7.67
N GLU A 10 -6.16 2.78 8.52
CA GLU A 10 -7.20 1.75 8.44
C GLU A 10 -7.98 1.87 7.12
N ASP A 11 -8.44 3.08 6.78
CA ASP A 11 -9.11 3.36 5.51
C ASP A 11 -8.21 3.01 4.32
N PHE A 12 -6.94 3.42 4.33
CA PHE A 12 -5.99 3.10 3.25
C PHE A 12 -5.82 1.58 3.04
N ILE A 13 -5.73 0.81 4.12
CA ILE A 13 -5.60 -0.65 4.04
C ILE A 13 -6.86 -1.27 3.45
N GLU A 14 -8.04 -0.84 3.90
CA GLU A 14 -9.32 -1.38 3.41
C GLU A 14 -9.55 -1.04 1.94
N GLU A 15 -9.23 0.17 1.49
CA GLU A 15 -9.29 0.55 0.08
C GLU A 15 -8.34 -0.31 -0.77
N ILE A 16 -7.08 -0.50 -0.35
CA ILE A 16 -6.15 -1.38 -1.07
C ILE A 16 -6.68 -2.81 -1.14
N LYS A 17 -7.20 -3.36 -0.04
CA LYS A 17 -7.71 -4.73 -0.01
C LYS A 17 -8.92 -4.90 -0.91
N ALA A 18 -9.87 -3.96 -0.87
CA ALA A 18 -11.07 -4.00 -1.70
C ALA A 18 -10.70 -4.05 -3.19
N GLU A 19 -9.75 -3.22 -3.61
CA GLU A 19 -9.27 -3.21 -4.98
C GLU A 19 -8.48 -4.47 -5.33
N VAL A 20 -7.55 -4.92 -4.48
CA VAL A 20 -6.75 -6.15 -4.69
C VAL A 20 -7.67 -7.38 -4.86
N ILE A 21 -8.72 -7.51 -4.04
CA ILE A 21 -9.70 -8.59 -4.16
C ILE A 21 -10.42 -8.56 -5.52
N GLY A 22 -10.56 -7.39 -6.13
CA GLY A 22 -11.19 -7.20 -7.43
C GLY A 22 -10.39 -7.75 -8.62
N TYR A 23 -9.08 -7.99 -8.45
CA TYR A 23 -8.24 -8.61 -9.49
C TYR A 23 -8.27 -10.13 -9.38
N GLU A 24 -8.54 -10.81 -10.50
CA GLU A 24 -8.65 -12.27 -10.56
C GLU A 24 -7.34 -12.97 -10.15
N GLU A 25 -6.20 -12.39 -10.53
CA GLU A 25 -4.87 -12.92 -10.26
C GLU A 25 -4.43 -12.75 -8.79
N LEU A 26 -5.06 -11.82 -8.06
CA LEU A 26 -4.71 -11.51 -6.68
C LEU A 26 -5.68 -12.17 -5.70
N GLY A 27 -6.96 -11.83 -5.80
CA GLY A 27 -8.01 -12.32 -4.90
C GLY A 27 -7.77 -12.03 -3.41
N GLU A 28 -8.54 -12.73 -2.56
CA GLU A 28 -8.55 -12.51 -1.11
C GLU A 28 -7.23 -12.88 -0.42
N GLU A 29 -6.57 -13.96 -0.87
CA GLU A 29 -5.32 -14.42 -0.27
C GLU A 29 -4.21 -13.36 -0.41
N LYS A 30 -4.06 -12.76 -1.60
CA LYS A 30 -3.07 -11.71 -1.82
C LYS A 30 -3.42 -10.41 -1.13
N ALA A 31 -4.70 -10.09 -0.96
CA ALA A 31 -5.13 -8.93 -0.17
C ALA A 31 -4.76 -9.09 1.31
N VAL A 32 -5.02 -10.26 1.89
CA VAL A 32 -4.64 -10.58 3.28
C VAL A 32 -3.12 -10.56 3.46
N PHE A 33 -2.36 -11.13 2.51
CA PHE A 33 -0.90 -11.09 2.57
C PHE A 33 -0.36 -9.66 2.50
N TRP A 34 -0.90 -8.85 1.59
CA TRP A 34 -0.51 -7.45 1.44
C TRP A 34 -0.75 -6.65 2.73
N GLU A 35 -1.93 -6.83 3.36
CA GLU A 35 -2.26 -6.21 4.64
C GLU A 35 -1.24 -6.58 5.72
N GLN A 36 -0.88 -7.86 5.83
CA GLN A 36 0.08 -8.35 6.83
C GLN A 36 1.47 -7.74 6.64
N GLN A 37 1.97 -7.71 5.39
CA GLN A 37 3.27 -7.13 5.09
C GLN A 37 3.28 -5.61 5.30
N PHE A 38 2.22 -4.91 4.87
CA PHE A 38 2.10 -3.47 5.09
C PHE A 38 2.02 -3.13 6.58
N LYS A 39 1.23 -3.87 7.37
CA LYS A 39 1.17 -3.69 8.84
C LYS A 39 2.52 -3.96 9.50
N ARG A 40 3.26 -4.97 9.05
CA ARG A 40 4.62 -5.25 9.52
C ARG A 40 5.57 -4.08 9.21
N TRP A 41 5.54 -3.58 7.97
CA TRP A 41 6.32 -2.42 7.56
C TRP A 41 5.97 -1.18 8.40
N LEU A 42 4.69 -0.96 8.67
CA LEU A 42 4.21 0.21 9.41
C LEU A 42 4.75 0.31 10.85
N GLN A 43 5.14 -0.82 11.46
CA GLN A 43 5.77 -0.84 12.79
C GLN A 43 7.14 -0.13 12.79
N ASN A 44 7.85 -0.12 11.66
CA ASN A 44 9.11 0.59 11.47
C ASN A 44 9.26 1.03 10.00
N PRO A 45 8.61 2.13 9.57
CA PRO A 45 8.57 2.51 8.16
C PRO A 45 9.95 2.89 7.61
N THR A 46 10.46 2.10 6.67
CA THR A 46 11.70 2.35 5.94
C THR A 46 11.45 2.54 4.45
N GLY A 47 12.51 2.51 3.64
CA GLY A 47 12.44 2.56 2.19
C GLY A 47 12.01 3.89 1.61
N SER A 48 11.75 3.87 0.31
CA SER A 48 11.27 5.05 -0.42
C SER A 48 9.85 5.45 -0.04
N TYR A 49 9.07 4.52 0.52
CA TYR A 49 7.66 4.73 0.86
C TYR A 49 7.46 5.40 2.22
N LYS A 50 8.42 5.41 3.15
CA LYS A 50 8.21 6.05 4.48
C LYS A 50 7.76 7.51 4.41
N LYS A 51 8.08 8.22 3.34
CA LYS A 51 7.72 9.64 3.11
C LYS A 51 6.21 9.89 3.03
N ILE A 52 5.43 8.85 2.69
CA ILE A 52 3.96 8.93 2.59
C ILE A 52 3.31 8.86 3.98
N VAL A 53 4.02 8.37 4.99
CA VAL A 53 3.50 8.26 6.35
C VAL A 53 3.48 9.65 7.01
N LYS A 54 2.34 10.03 7.56
CA LYS A 54 2.15 11.26 8.33
C LYS A 54 1.57 10.93 9.70
N GLN A 55 2.02 11.64 10.73
CA GLN A 55 1.44 11.56 12.06
C GLN A 55 0.77 12.89 12.40
N LYS A 56 -0.49 12.83 12.80
CA LYS A 56 -1.29 14.00 13.21
C LYS A 56 -2.12 13.63 14.43
N GLN A 57 -1.96 14.39 15.52
CA GLN A 57 -2.73 14.19 16.76
C GLN A 57 -2.73 12.73 17.27
N GLY A 58 -1.59 12.06 17.19
CA GLY A 58 -1.44 10.65 17.63
C GLY A 58 -2.03 9.61 16.67
N LYS A 59 -2.57 10.02 15.52
CA LYS A 59 -3.06 9.12 14.46
C LYS A 59 -2.10 9.11 13.28
N THR A 60 -2.01 7.95 12.63
CA THR A 60 -1.18 7.74 11.44
C THR A 60 -2.05 7.82 10.19
N TYR A 61 -1.54 8.52 9.18
CA TYR A 61 -2.17 8.73 7.89
C TYR A 61 -1.20 8.39 6.77
N ILE A 62 -1.76 7.97 5.63
CA ILE A 62 -1.05 7.77 4.37
C ILE A 62 -1.40 8.92 3.43
N ALA A 63 -0.38 9.69 3.05
CA ALA A 63 -0.50 10.84 2.17
C ALA A 63 -0.28 10.41 0.71
N LEU A 64 -1.32 10.57 -0.10
CA LEU A 64 -1.35 10.29 -1.52
C LEU A 64 -1.50 11.59 -2.32
N LYS A 65 -0.90 11.68 -3.50
CA LYS A 65 -1.05 12.83 -4.40
C LYS A 65 -2.48 12.99 -4.89
N ASP A 66 -3.11 11.87 -5.24
CA ASP A 66 -4.48 11.70 -5.68
C ASP A 66 -4.83 10.20 -5.63
N GLU A 67 -6.07 9.82 -5.95
CA GLU A 67 -6.54 8.42 -5.92
C GLU A 67 -5.73 7.50 -6.85
N SER A 68 -5.13 8.04 -7.92
CA SER A 68 -4.33 7.23 -8.87
C SER A 68 -3.07 6.64 -8.24
N GLU A 69 -2.55 7.23 -7.16
CA GLU A 69 -1.40 6.67 -6.45
C GLU A 69 -1.76 5.39 -5.69
N LEU A 70 -3.01 5.26 -5.22
CA LEU A 70 -3.52 4.03 -4.62
C LEU A 70 -3.54 2.89 -5.65
N PHE A 71 -4.18 3.13 -6.80
CA PHE A 71 -4.17 2.19 -7.93
C PHE A 71 -2.75 1.84 -8.38
N GLY A 72 -1.84 2.82 -8.37
CA GLY A 72 -0.43 2.59 -8.70
C GLY A 72 0.28 1.58 -7.78
N PHE A 73 -0.09 1.49 -6.50
CA PHE A 73 0.48 0.45 -5.61
C PHE A 73 -0.08 -0.93 -5.92
N ILE A 74 -1.33 -1.00 -6.34
CA ILE A 74 -2.04 -2.25 -6.66
C ILE A 74 -1.55 -2.78 -8.01
N ASP A 75 -1.44 -1.94 -9.03
CA ASP A 75 -0.90 -2.31 -10.34
C ASP A 75 0.54 -2.83 -10.22
N GLN A 76 1.38 -2.18 -9.41
CA GLN A 76 2.74 -2.65 -9.14
C GLN A 76 2.76 -4.01 -8.43
N TYR A 77 1.81 -4.24 -7.53
CA TYR A 77 1.68 -5.50 -6.82
C TYR A 77 1.19 -6.61 -7.75
N LEU A 78 0.18 -6.33 -8.59
CA LEU A 78 -0.31 -7.24 -9.63
C LEU A 78 0.82 -7.68 -10.56
N VAL A 79 1.58 -6.74 -11.10
CA VAL A 79 2.73 -7.03 -11.97
C VAL A 79 3.77 -7.90 -11.24
N ALA A 80 4.00 -7.64 -9.95
CA ALA A 80 4.94 -8.43 -9.17
C ALA A 80 4.42 -9.85 -8.90
N VAL A 81 3.13 -10.04 -8.66
CA VAL A 81 2.53 -11.37 -8.49
C VAL A 81 2.59 -12.16 -9.80
N ASP A 82 2.18 -11.56 -10.91
CA ASP A 82 2.19 -12.19 -12.25
C ASP A 82 3.60 -12.58 -12.70
N ALA A 83 4.61 -11.79 -12.32
CA ALA A 83 6.01 -12.08 -12.62
C ALA A 83 6.73 -12.98 -11.59
N GLU A 84 6.06 -13.41 -10.51
CA GLU A 84 6.67 -14.08 -9.36
C GLU A 84 7.80 -13.26 -8.68
N GLU A 85 7.68 -11.92 -8.68
CA GLU A 85 8.66 -10.95 -8.18
C GLU A 85 8.16 -10.15 -6.95
N GLU A 86 7.25 -10.70 -6.15
CA GLU A 86 6.73 -10.05 -4.93
C GLU A 86 7.82 -9.57 -3.97
N ASP A 87 8.94 -10.30 -3.87
CA ASP A 87 10.09 -9.90 -3.06
C ASP A 87 10.66 -8.55 -3.51
N LYS A 88 10.69 -8.28 -4.82
CA LYS A 88 11.17 -6.98 -5.35
C LYS A 88 10.18 -5.87 -5.06
N TYR A 89 8.88 -6.16 -5.15
CA TYR A 89 7.85 -5.21 -4.71
C TYR A 89 8.10 -4.81 -3.27
N TRP A 90 8.20 -5.77 -2.35
CA TRP A 90 8.40 -5.51 -0.92
C TRP A 90 9.77 -4.90 -0.59
N ALA A 91 10.83 -5.20 -1.35
CA ALA A 91 12.15 -4.61 -1.15
C ALA A 91 12.13 -3.07 -1.20
N ALA A 92 11.29 -2.46 -2.06
CA ALA A 92 11.16 -1.00 -2.11
C ALA A 92 10.54 -0.41 -0.83
N TRP A 93 9.72 -1.17 -0.12
CA TRP A 93 9.14 -0.79 1.18
C TRP A 93 10.14 -0.96 2.32
N PHE A 94 10.92 -2.04 2.32
CA PHE A 94 11.81 -2.38 3.44
C PHE A 94 13.26 -1.88 3.29
N SER A 95 13.62 -1.25 2.17
CA SER A 95 14.98 -0.74 1.89
C SER A 95 15.50 0.40 2.79
#